data_AF-A0A442LWC4-F1
#
_entry.id   AF-A0A442LWC4-F1
#
_cell.length_a   1.000
_cell.length_b   1.000
_cell.length_c   1.000
_cell.angle_alpha   90.00
_cell.angle_beta   90.00
_cell.angle_gamma   90.00
#
_symmetry.space_group_name_H-M   'P 1'
#
loop_
_entity.id
_entity.type
_entity.pdbx_description
1 polymer ?
#
loop_
_entity_poly.entity_id
_entity_poly.type
_entity_poly.pdbx_seq_one_letter_code
_entity_poly.pdbx_strand_id
1 'polypeptide(L)'
;GDHGCEYMTGGIVVVIGQTGRNFAAGMSGGVAYVLDEVGDFAERCNMAMVELEPVPEEDDLMEKLLHHGGDLDHKGRVDVSGDMTSHDEERLYQLISNHVHYTGSVRGREILDNWTTFRPKFRKIMPVEYRRAL
;
A
#
# COMPACT_ATOMS: atom_id res chain seq x y z
N GLY A 1 7.81 3.30 13.66
CA GLY A 1 7.96 4.21 14.82
C GLY A 1 6.87 5.26 14.79
N ASP A 2 6.86 6.16 15.78
CA ASP A 2 5.89 7.27 15.88
C ASP A 2 6.08 8.26 14.69
N HIS A 3 5.03 9.01 14.34
CA HIS A 3 5.03 10.06 13.31
C HIS A 3 5.37 9.58 11.88
N GLY A 4 5.09 8.32 11.55
CA GLY A 4 5.23 7.82 10.18
C GLY A 4 4.36 8.61 9.20
N CYS A 5 4.90 8.94 8.01
CA CYS A 5 4.22 9.74 6.98
C CYS A 5 3.75 11.13 7.43
N GLU A 6 4.32 11.68 8.51
CA GLU A 6 4.05 13.05 8.93
C GLU A 6 4.47 14.05 7.84
N TYR A 7 3.60 15.02 7.53
CA TYR A 7 3.77 16.01 6.46
C TYR A 7 4.03 15.43 5.06
N MET A 8 3.63 14.19 4.79
CA MET A 8 3.74 13.60 3.46
C MET A 8 2.83 14.35 2.47
N THR A 9 3.41 14.86 1.38
CA THR A 9 2.72 15.66 0.36
C THR A 9 2.55 14.93 -0.99
N GLY A 10 3.09 13.72 -1.12
CA GLY A 10 3.05 12.95 -2.37
C GLY A 10 3.85 11.66 -2.27
N GLY A 11 3.76 10.84 -3.32
CA GLY A 11 4.41 9.53 -3.37
C GLY A 11 3.57 8.42 -2.74
N ILE A 12 4.17 7.24 -2.63
CA ILE A 12 3.51 6.03 -2.12
C ILE A 12 4.40 5.37 -1.07
N VAL A 13 3.80 5.03 0.07
CA VAL A 13 4.48 4.33 1.15
C VAL A 13 3.79 3.00 1.44
N VAL A 14 4.57 1.94 1.60
CA VAL A 14 4.07 0.63 2.06
C VAL A 14 4.78 0.27 3.36
N VAL A 15 4.02 -0.01 4.40
CA VAL A 15 4.52 -0.43 5.71
C VAL A 15 4.02 -1.84 6.00
N ILE A 16 4.91 -2.81 5.88
CA ILE A 16 4.62 -4.23 6.17
C ILE A 16 4.94 -4.62 7.62
N GLY A 17 4.82 -3.70 8.59
CA GLY A 17 5.16 -3.94 10.00
C GLY A 17 4.43 -3.00 10.94
N GLN A 18 4.70 -3.10 12.25
CA GLN A 18 4.05 -2.23 13.24
C GLN A 18 4.41 -0.75 13.03
N THR A 19 3.39 0.10 13.14
CA THR A 19 3.51 1.56 13.15
C THR A 19 3.48 2.09 14.59
N GLY A 20 4.05 3.27 14.80
CA GLY A 20 3.91 3.99 16.06
C GLY A 20 2.73 4.95 16.01
N ARG A 21 2.60 5.76 17.06
CA ARG A 21 1.51 6.73 17.26
C ARG A 21 1.60 7.90 16.28
N ASN A 22 0.47 8.58 16.12
CA ASN A 22 0.34 9.81 15.34
C ASN A 22 0.78 9.66 13.87
N PHE A 23 0.53 8.48 13.28
CA PHE A 23 0.81 8.23 11.87
C PHE A 23 -0.03 9.15 10.97
N ALA A 24 0.55 9.65 9.88
CA ALA A 24 -0.07 10.54 8.89
C ALA A 24 -0.51 11.93 9.41
N ALA A 25 0.05 12.39 10.53
CA ALA A 25 -0.20 13.75 10.98
C ALA A 25 0.24 14.79 9.93
N GLY A 26 -0.67 15.71 9.58
CA GLY A 26 -0.40 16.71 8.54
C GLY A 26 -0.16 16.13 7.13
N MET A 27 -0.50 14.87 6.89
CA MET A 27 -0.41 14.27 5.55
C MET A 27 -1.42 14.96 4.63
N SER A 28 -0.93 15.56 3.54
CA SER A 28 -1.72 16.37 2.60
C SER A 28 -1.70 15.84 1.17
N GLY A 29 -0.86 14.84 0.84
CA GLY A 29 -0.91 14.17 -0.45
C GLY A 29 -0.24 12.79 -0.47
N GLY A 30 -0.49 12.04 -1.54
CA GLY A 30 0.01 10.68 -1.73
C GLY A 30 -0.87 9.60 -1.09
N VAL A 31 -0.37 8.36 -1.11
CA VAL A 31 -1.06 7.17 -0.58
C VAL A 31 -0.12 6.39 0.33
N ALA A 32 -0.62 5.92 1.46
CA ALA A 32 0.10 4.92 2.25
C ALA A 32 -0.73 3.64 2.39
N TYR A 33 -0.04 2.50 2.50
CA TYR A 33 -0.63 1.21 2.83
C TYR A 33 0.06 0.68 4.08
N VAL A 34 -0.71 0.37 5.12
CA VAL A 34 -0.19 -0.17 6.38
C VAL A 34 -0.80 -1.55 6.61
N LEU A 35 0.05 -2.54 6.88
CA LEU A 35 -0.37 -3.86 7.30
C LEU A 35 -0.84 -3.83 8.76
N ASP A 36 -2.14 -3.96 8.98
CA ASP A 36 -2.79 -3.95 10.29
C ASP A 36 -3.22 -5.37 10.70
N GLU A 37 -2.27 -6.15 11.22
CA GLU A 37 -2.52 -7.56 11.56
C GLU A 37 -3.42 -7.75 12.79
N VAL A 38 -3.45 -6.77 13.69
CA VAL A 38 -4.18 -6.83 14.97
C VAL A 38 -5.52 -6.09 14.89
N GLY A 39 -5.70 -5.20 13.91
CA GLY A 39 -6.93 -4.41 13.75
C GLY A 39 -6.95 -3.15 14.63
N ASP A 40 -5.80 -2.70 15.11
CA ASP A 40 -5.65 -1.58 16.05
C ASP A 40 -4.99 -0.34 15.42
N PHE A 41 -4.68 -0.37 14.12
CA PHE A 41 -3.95 0.72 13.47
C PHE A 41 -4.68 2.07 13.56
N ALA A 42 -6.02 2.06 13.53
CA ALA A 42 -6.83 3.27 13.64
C ALA A 42 -6.55 4.07 14.93
N GLU A 43 -6.19 3.40 16.03
CA GLU A 43 -5.85 4.05 17.30
C GLU A 43 -4.51 4.81 17.24
N ARG A 44 -3.64 4.43 16.30
CA ARG A 44 -2.32 5.04 16.10
C ARG A 44 -2.27 6.03 14.93
N CYS A 45 -3.36 6.15 14.16
CA CYS A 45 -3.44 7.03 13.00
C CYS A 45 -4.08 8.38 13.36
N ASN A 46 -3.48 9.47 12.88
CA ASN A 46 -4.04 10.80 13.02
C ASN A 46 -5.10 11.04 11.96
N MET A 47 -6.37 10.90 12.35
CA MET A 47 -7.54 10.98 11.47
C MET A 47 -7.97 12.42 11.13
N ALA A 48 -7.19 13.46 11.47
CA ALA A 48 -7.61 14.85 11.26
C ALA A 48 -7.73 15.24 9.78
N MET A 49 -6.89 14.65 8.91
CA MET A 49 -6.82 14.99 7.49
C MET A 49 -6.91 13.79 6.56
N VAL A 50 -6.89 12.57 7.09
CA VAL A 50 -6.84 11.33 6.32
C VAL A 50 -8.00 10.41 6.65
N GLU A 51 -8.31 9.52 5.72
CA GLU A 51 -9.26 8.43 5.90
C GLU A 51 -8.58 7.08 5.70
N LEU A 52 -9.14 6.06 6.37
CA LEU A 52 -8.70 4.67 6.27
C LEU A 52 -9.68 3.86 5.45
N GLU A 53 -9.21 3.24 4.38
CA GLU A 53 -10.01 2.37 3.52
C GLU A 53 -9.40 0.95 3.48
N PRO A 54 -10.20 -0.11 3.34
CA PRO A 54 -9.66 -1.42 3.01
C PRO A 54 -9.10 -1.41 1.58
N VAL A 55 -8.15 -2.30 1.29
CA VAL A 55 -7.73 -2.56 -0.10
C VAL A 55 -8.75 -3.51 -0.75
N PRO A 56 -9.45 -3.10 -1.81
CA PRO A 56 -10.42 -3.95 -2.49
C PRO A 56 -9.72 -5.15 -3.16
N GLU A 57 -10.52 -6.17 -3.45
CA GLU A 57 -10.08 -7.27 -4.31
C GLU A 57 -10.31 -6.89 -5.77
N GLU A 58 -9.32 -7.16 -6.60
CA GLU A 58 -9.28 -6.93 -8.03
C GLU A 58 -9.21 -8.29 -8.73
N ASP A 59 -10.38 -8.77 -9.20
CA ASP A 59 -10.53 -10.11 -9.79
C ASP A 59 -9.55 -10.39 -10.94
N ASP A 60 -9.19 -9.35 -11.70
CA ASP A 60 -8.32 -9.45 -12.87
C ASP A 60 -6.81 -9.50 -12.53
N LEU A 61 -6.43 -9.35 -11.24
CA LEU A 61 -5.02 -9.28 -10.85
C LEU A 61 -4.23 -10.54 -11.24
N MET A 62 -4.81 -11.72 -10.98
CA MET A 62 -4.14 -12.99 -11.26
C MET A 62 -3.94 -13.22 -12.77
N GLU A 63 -4.94 -12.83 -13.56
CA GLU A 63 -4.87 -12.85 -15.03
C GLU A 63 -3.76 -11.92 -15.53
N LYS A 64 -3.70 -10.67 -15.03
CA LYS A 64 -2.62 -9.72 -15.35
C LYS A 64 -1.24 -10.27 -14.99
N LEU A 65 -1.09 -10.88 -13.81
CA LEU A 65 0.18 -11.47 -13.36
C LEU A 65 0.63 -12.65 -14.24
N LEU A 66 -0.31 -13.50 -14.68
CA LEU A 66 -0.02 -14.66 -15.54
C LEU A 66 0.38 -14.24 -16.96
N HIS A 67 -0.29 -13.23 -17.53
CA HIS A 67 0.01 -12.76 -18.89
C HIS A 67 1.36 -12.05 -19.02
N HIS A 68 1.93 -11.54 -17.93
CA HIS A 68 3.24 -10.89 -17.91
C HIS A 68 4.43 -11.84 -17.62
N GLY A 69 4.22 -13.16 -17.65
CA GLY A 69 5.22 -14.18 -17.29
C GLY A 69 6.41 -14.39 -18.25
N GLY A 70 6.76 -13.41 -19.08
CA GLY A 70 7.77 -13.56 -20.15
C GLY A 70 9.16 -12.99 -19.88
N ASP A 71 9.28 -11.88 -19.13
CA ASP A 71 10.59 -11.27 -18.84
C ASP A 71 10.46 -10.33 -17.64
N LEU A 72 11.24 -10.58 -16.58
CA LEU A 72 11.27 -9.76 -15.36
C LEU A 72 11.67 -8.30 -15.64
N ASP A 73 12.39 -8.06 -16.72
CA ASP A 73 12.86 -6.72 -17.15
C ASP A 73 11.78 -5.89 -17.87
N HIS A 74 10.67 -6.53 -18.25
CA HIS A 74 9.53 -5.90 -18.93
C HIS A 74 8.20 -6.25 -18.25
N LYS A 75 8.17 -6.32 -16.92
CA LYS A 75 6.91 -6.04 -16.22
C LYS A 75 6.43 -4.70 -16.75
N GLY A 76 5.33 -4.72 -17.51
CA GLY A 76 4.71 -3.51 -18.03
C GLY A 76 4.69 -2.52 -16.89
N ARG A 77 5.26 -1.32 -17.11
CA ARG A 77 5.31 -0.28 -16.10
C ARG A 77 3.86 0.04 -15.74
N VAL A 78 3.30 -0.69 -14.78
CA VAL A 78 2.16 -0.20 -14.01
C VAL A 78 2.69 1.11 -13.51
N ASP A 79 2.13 2.20 -14.03
CA ASP A 79 2.45 3.51 -13.50
C ASP A 79 1.95 3.49 -12.07
N VAL A 80 2.86 3.13 -11.16
CA VAL A 80 2.59 3.01 -9.74
C VAL A 80 1.99 4.34 -9.25
N SER A 81 2.32 5.44 -9.93
CA SER A 81 1.82 6.79 -9.67
C SER A 81 0.65 7.27 -10.54
N GLY A 82 0.18 6.50 -11.52
CA GLY A 82 -0.76 6.97 -12.55
C GLY A 82 -2.16 7.27 -12.01
N ASP A 83 -2.81 6.27 -11.41
CA ASP A 83 -4.14 6.42 -10.79
C ASP A 83 -4.08 6.01 -9.31
N MET A 84 -3.95 6.99 -8.42
CA MET A 84 -3.86 6.76 -6.96
C MET A 84 -5.18 6.36 -6.30
N THR A 85 -6.29 6.39 -7.03
CA THR A 85 -7.63 6.06 -6.52
C THR A 85 -8.02 4.60 -6.76
N SER A 86 -7.46 3.99 -7.81
CA SER A 86 -7.72 2.60 -8.19
C SER A 86 -6.43 1.76 -8.25
N HIS A 87 -6.56 0.48 -8.62
CA HIS A 87 -5.45 -0.47 -8.77
C HIS A 87 -4.59 -0.60 -7.50
N ASP A 88 -5.23 -0.50 -6.33
CA ASP A 88 -4.55 -0.55 -5.03
C ASP A 88 -3.94 -1.92 -4.79
N GLU A 89 -4.66 -3.00 -5.16
CA GLU A 89 -4.17 -4.37 -4.96
C GLU A 89 -2.95 -4.64 -5.85
N GLU A 90 -3.07 -4.35 -7.14
CA GLU A 90 -1.99 -4.51 -8.12
C GLU A 90 -0.75 -3.69 -7.71
N ARG A 91 -0.93 -2.42 -7.33
CA ARG A 91 0.14 -1.54 -6.88
C ARG A 91 0.85 -2.10 -5.65
N LEU A 92 0.08 -2.49 -4.65
CA LEU A 92 0.63 -2.98 -3.38
C LEU A 92 1.40 -4.28 -3.59
N TYR A 93 0.84 -5.21 -4.36
CA TYR A 93 1.51 -6.46 -4.73
C TYR A 93 2.83 -6.20 -5.44
N GLN A 94 2.84 -5.29 -6.42
CA GLN A 94 4.03 -4.96 -7.19
C GLN A 94 5.11 -4.27 -6.33
N LEU A 95 4.73 -3.36 -5.43
CA LEU A 95 5.67 -2.72 -4.51
C LEU A 95 6.31 -3.71 -3.53
N ILE A 96 5.52 -4.66 -2.99
CA ILE A 96 6.04 -5.71 -2.11
C ILE A 96 6.91 -6.70 -2.91
N SER A 97 6.52 -7.06 -4.13
CA SER A 97 7.32 -7.90 -5.04
C SER A 97 8.69 -7.26 -5.33
N ASN A 98 8.71 -5.97 -5.66
CA ASN A 98 9.95 -5.22 -5.86
C ASN A 98 10.79 -5.17 -4.58
N HIS A 99 10.16 -4.93 -3.43
CA HIS A 99 10.85 -4.95 -2.13
C HIS A 99 11.51 -6.32 -1.88
N VAL A 100 10.81 -7.43 -2.11
CA VAL A 100 11.37 -8.79 -1.97
C VAL A 100 12.52 -9.02 -2.94
N HIS A 101 12.38 -8.59 -4.20
CA HIS A 101 13.43 -8.72 -5.21
C HIS A 101 14.71 -7.98 -4.81
N TYR A 102 14.60 -6.72 -4.38
CA TYR A 102 15.76 -5.89 -4.06
C TYR A 102 16.38 -6.17 -2.69
N THR A 103 15.62 -6.70 -1.73
CA THR A 103 16.09 -6.85 -0.34
C THR A 103 16.17 -8.29 0.16
N GLY A 104 15.57 -9.25 -0.57
CA GLY A 104 15.43 -10.63 -0.08
C GLY A 104 14.49 -10.77 1.13
N SER A 105 13.63 -9.78 1.38
CA SER A 105 12.75 -9.72 2.55
C SER A 105 11.91 -10.99 2.73
N VAL A 106 12.19 -11.74 3.81
CA VAL A 106 11.42 -12.94 4.19
C VAL A 106 9.97 -12.58 4.48
N ARG A 107 9.74 -11.48 5.20
CA ARG A 107 8.40 -11.00 5.53
C ARG A 107 7.62 -10.54 4.30
N GLY A 108 8.28 -9.87 3.36
CA GLY A 108 7.66 -9.53 2.08
C GLY A 108 7.26 -10.80 1.30
N ARG A 109 8.10 -11.85 1.32
CA ARG A 109 7.83 -13.12 0.67
C ARG A 109 6.64 -13.85 1.31
N GLU A 110 6.62 -13.94 2.63
CA GLU A 110 5.50 -14.50 3.39
C GLU A 110 4.17 -13.84 3.04
N ILE A 111 4.16 -12.50 2.92
CA ILE A 111 2.98 -11.73 2.54
C ILE A 111 2.51 -12.09 1.12
N LEU A 112 3.44 -12.17 0.15
CA LEU A 112 3.11 -12.51 -1.24
C LEU A 112 2.62 -13.96 -1.37
N ASP A 113 3.27 -14.90 -0.68
CA ASP A 113 2.91 -16.32 -0.71
C ASP A 113 1.51 -16.57 -0.10
N ASN A 114 1.07 -15.69 0.81
CA ASN A 114 -0.22 -15.77 1.50
C ASN A 114 -1.11 -14.55 1.21
N TRP A 115 -1.03 -14.03 -0.02
CA TRP A 115 -1.61 -12.74 -0.39
C TRP A 115 -3.09 -12.60 -0.04
N THR A 116 -3.92 -13.61 -0.34
CA THR A 116 -5.37 -13.62 -0.05
C THR A 116 -5.67 -13.48 1.45
N THR A 117 -4.74 -13.89 2.32
CA THR A 117 -4.86 -13.76 3.78
C THR A 117 -4.38 -12.41 4.28
N PHE A 118 -3.35 -11.83 3.65
CA PHE A 118 -2.74 -10.57 4.07
C PHE A 118 -3.41 -9.33 3.47
N ARG A 119 -3.83 -9.36 2.21
CA ARG A 119 -4.51 -8.25 1.52
C ARG A 119 -5.62 -7.61 2.36
N PRO A 120 -6.62 -8.34 2.91
CA PRO A 120 -7.70 -7.73 3.67
C PRO A 120 -7.24 -7.05 4.97
N LYS A 121 -6.01 -7.30 5.42
CA LYS A 121 -5.40 -6.68 6.60
C LYS A 121 -4.67 -5.37 6.28
N PHE A 122 -4.52 -5.01 5.00
CA PHE A 122 -3.96 -3.71 4.64
C PHE A 122 -5.01 -2.60 4.75
N ARG A 123 -4.59 -1.48 5.33
CA ARG A 123 -5.33 -0.22 5.35
C ARG A 123 -4.68 0.76 4.38
N LYS A 124 -5.45 1.25 3.42
CA LYS A 124 -5.10 2.42 2.60
C LYS A 124 -5.34 3.67 3.43
N ILE A 125 -4.38 4.59 3.42
CA ILE A 125 -4.43 5.90 4.05
C ILE A 125 -4.32 6.94 2.95
N MET A 126 -5.31 7.82 2.86
CA MET A 126 -5.35 8.88 1.87
C MET A 126 -5.90 10.17 2.48
N PRO A 127 -5.29 11.34 2.20
CA PRO A 127 -5.84 12.61 2.65
C PRO A 127 -7.18 12.93 1.98
N VAL A 128 -8.13 13.41 2.77
CA VAL A 128 -9.50 13.68 2.31
C VAL A 128 -9.52 14.73 1.20
N GLU A 129 -8.77 15.81 1.38
CA GLU A 129 -8.68 16.88 0.36
C GLU A 129 -7.96 16.40 -0.90
N TYR A 130 -6.92 15.58 -0.75
CA TYR A 130 -6.19 15.00 -1.88
C TYR A 130 -7.10 14.10 -2.72
N ARG A 131 -7.91 13.24 -2.07
CA ARG A 131 -8.88 12.39 -2.78
C ARG A 131 -9.89 13.20 -3.59
N ARG A 132 -10.36 14.35 -3.07
CA ARG A 132 -11.33 15.20 -3.79
C ARG A 132 -10.76 15.88 -5.04
N ALA A 133 -9.44 15.95 -5.15
CA ALA A 133 -8.75 16.63 -6.25
C ALA A 133 -8.31 15.67 -7.38
N LEU A 134 -8.43 14.35 -7.18
CA LEU A 134 -8.17 13.31 -8.18
C LEU A 134 -9.46 12.95 -8.92
#